data_AF-A0AAN4ZQ45-F1
#
_entry.id   AF-A0AAN4ZQ45-F1
#
_cell.length_a   1.000
_cell.length_b   1.000
_cell.length_c   1.000
_cell.angle_alpha   90.00
_cell.angle_beta   90.00
_cell.angle_gamma   90.00
#
_symmetry.space_group_name_H-M   'P 1'
#
loop_
_entity.id
_entity.type
_entity.pdbx_description
1 polymer ?
#
loop_
_entity_poly.entity_id
_entity_poly.type
_entity_poly.pdbx_seq_one_letter_code
_entity_poly.pdbx_strand_id
1 'polypeptide(L)'
;KKDHSLKQKIDLECFECEYRSRSVNAWQAHLRRKHSTTPNLAGCILRCECGTETVSFDHSQKCEISNTTVIRNGNKPIRRLTDLAVADVPCVYPQCEAYPKTAIAYVKHLYDHHKSTLTANGVYLKCSCGLKVRHATHYVHHKECDGRTYTMHRLDGE
;
A
#
# COMPACT_ATOMS: atom_id res chain seq x y z
N LYS A 1 2.88 2.29 -43.70
CA LYS A 1 3.89 1.62 -42.84
C LYS A 1 3.68 2.15 -41.42
N LYS A 2 3.08 1.35 -40.53
CA LYS A 2 2.93 1.74 -39.11
C LYS A 2 4.28 1.48 -38.45
N ASP A 3 4.94 2.56 -38.07
CA ASP A 3 6.21 2.53 -37.34
C ASP A 3 5.92 1.97 -35.93
N HIS A 4 6.13 0.66 -35.76
CA HIS A 4 6.13 0.03 -34.45
C HIS A 4 7.42 0.44 -33.75
N SER A 5 7.42 1.65 -33.19
CA SER A 5 8.45 2.10 -32.26
C SER A 5 8.58 1.05 -31.15
N LEU A 6 9.74 0.39 -31.13
CA LEU A 6 10.14 -0.54 -30.09
C LEU A 6 10.16 0.21 -28.75
N LYS A 7 9.03 0.17 -28.03
CA LYS A 7 8.99 0.61 -26.63
C LYS A 7 10.00 -0.23 -25.86
N GLN A 8 11.18 0.32 -25.59
CA GLN A 8 12.12 -0.25 -24.64
C GLN A 8 11.42 -0.27 -23.29
N LYS A 9 10.91 -1.44 -22.89
CA LYS A 9 10.33 -1.63 -21.57
C LYS A 9 11.45 -1.52 -20.55
N ILE A 10 11.43 -0.48 -19.74
CA ILE A 10 12.38 -0.25 -18.67
C ILE A 10 12.15 -1.32 -17.59
N ASP A 11 13.20 -2.04 -17.22
CA ASP A 11 13.13 -3.00 -16.11
C ASP A 11 13.11 -2.22 -14.78
N LEU A 12 12.21 -2.60 -13.87
CA LEU A 12 12.17 -2.08 -12.50
C LEU A 12 13.27 -2.78 -11.70
N GLU A 13 14.26 -2.01 -11.28
CA GLU A 13 15.40 -2.51 -10.53
C GLU A 13 15.15 -2.41 -9.02
N CYS A 14 15.55 -3.43 -8.27
CA CYS A 14 15.58 -3.35 -6.81
C CYS A 14 16.76 -2.49 -6.37
N PHE A 15 16.56 -1.64 -5.36
CA PHE A 15 17.58 -0.72 -4.84
C PHE A 15 18.47 -1.36 -3.76
N GLU A 16 18.28 -2.64 -3.45
CA GLU A 16 19.04 -3.37 -2.42
C GLU A 16 19.68 -4.67 -2.92
N CYS A 17 19.28 -5.17 -4.08
CA CYS A 17 19.86 -6.36 -4.68
C CYS A 17 19.72 -6.31 -6.20
N GLU A 18 20.28 -7.31 -6.89
CA GLU A 18 20.32 -7.38 -8.36
C GLU A 18 18.99 -7.79 -9.00
N TYR A 19 17.91 -7.90 -8.23
CA TYR A 19 16.61 -8.29 -8.76
C TYR A 19 16.05 -7.23 -9.72
N ARG A 20 15.55 -7.68 -10.87
CA ARG A 20 14.92 -6.87 -11.91
C ARG A 20 13.59 -7.47 -12.33
N SER A 21 12.62 -6.63 -12.66
CA SER A 21 11.31 -7.11 -13.15
C SER A 21 10.63 -6.09 -14.05
N ARG A 22 9.91 -6.57 -15.07
CA ARG A 22 9.04 -5.73 -15.91
C ARG A 22 7.64 -5.52 -15.33
N SER A 23 7.31 -6.26 -14.27
CA SER A 23 6.02 -6.17 -13.59
C SER A 23 6.19 -5.43 -12.28
N VAL A 24 5.46 -4.32 -12.13
CA VAL A 24 5.33 -3.58 -10.88
C VAL A 24 4.86 -4.50 -9.75
N ASN A 25 3.90 -5.39 -10.01
CA ASN A 25 3.41 -6.32 -9.00
C ASN A 25 4.50 -7.30 -8.54
N ALA A 26 5.25 -7.89 -9.48
CA ALA A 26 6.35 -8.80 -9.13
C ALA A 26 7.49 -8.07 -8.38
N TRP A 27 7.80 -6.85 -8.78
CA TRP A 27 8.79 -6.00 -8.09
C TRP A 27 8.34 -5.64 -6.66
N GLN A 28 7.09 -5.23 -6.48
CA GLN A 28 6.53 -4.96 -5.14
C GLN A 28 6.50 -6.23 -4.26
N ALA A 29 6.11 -7.37 -4.82
CA ALA A 29 6.12 -8.65 -4.12
C ALA A 29 7.54 -9.05 -3.69
N HIS A 30 8.53 -8.82 -4.56
CA HIS A 30 9.94 -9.03 -4.24
C HIS A 30 10.38 -8.16 -3.04
N LEU A 31 10.11 -6.85 -3.05
CA LEU A 31 10.47 -5.96 -1.93
C LEU A 31 9.88 -6.43 -0.60
N ARG A 32 8.63 -6.92 -0.61
CA ARG A 32 7.97 -7.42 0.61
C ARG A 32 8.60 -8.72 1.10
N ARG A 33 8.84 -9.68 0.20
CA ARG A 33 9.32 -11.02 0.58
C ARG A 33 10.80 -11.06 0.93
N LYS A 34 11.63 -10.28 0.23
CA LYS A 34 13.09 -10.32 0.38
C LYS A 34 13.63 -9.22 1.27
N HIS A 35 13.02 -8.04 1.24
CA HIS A 35 13.53 -6.86 1.94
C HIS A 35 12.58 -6.38 3.03
N SER A 36 11.49 -7.11 3.28
CA SER A 36 10.44 -6.76 4.24
C SER A 36 10.08 -5.28 4.15
N THR A 37 9.95 -4.73 2.93
CA THR A 37 9.66 -3.31 2.71
C THR A 37 8.59 -3.11 1.64
N THR A 38 8.18 -1.87 1.44
CA THR A 38 7.27 -1.45 0.36
C THR A 38 7.85 -0.22 -0.31
N PRO A 39 7.39 0.15 -1.52
CA PRO A 39 7.88 1.36 -2.19
C PRO A 39 7.78 2.60 -1.29
N ASN A 40 6.64 2.81 -0.63
CA ASN A 40 6.45 3.94 0.27
C ASN A 40 7.43 3.93 1.47
N LEU A 41 7.68 2.77 2.07
CA LEU A 41 8.62 2.64 3.19
C LEU A 41 10.08 2.82 2.78
N ALA A 42 10.41 2.42 1.55
CA ALA A 42 11.72 2.64 0.95
C ALA A 42 11.91 4.07 0.44
N GLY A 43 10.89 4.93 0.53
CA GLY A 43 10.92 6.28 -0.04
C GLY A 43 10.92 6.25 -1.57
N CYS A 44 10.38 5.22 -2.20
CA CYS A 44 10.26 5.07 -3.65
C CYS A 44 8.87 5.46 -4.15
N ILE A 45 8.85 6.08 -5.32
CA ILE A 45 7.65 6.40 -6.10
C ILE A 45 7.80 5.71 -7.46
N LEU A 46 6.70 5.18 -7.97
CA LEU A 46 6.60 4.66 -9.33
C LEU A 46 6.14 5.82 -10.23
N ARG A 47 6.95 6.20 -11.21
CA ARG A 47 6.58 7.22 -12.20
C ARG A 47 6.30 6.55 -13.53
N CYS A 48 5.08 6.70 -14.02
CA CYS A 48 4.69 6.29 -15.36
C CYS A 48 5.17 7.32 -16.38
N GLU A 49 5.46 6.88 -17.61
CA GLU A 49 5.78 7.77 -18.74
C GLU A 49 4.69 8.80 -19.05
N CYS A 50 3.43 8.54 -18.68
CA CYS A 50 2.37 9.54 -18.80
C CYS A 50 2.47 10.69 -17.77
N GLY A 51 3.50 10.69 -16.93
CA GLY A 51 3.75 11.69 -15.89
C GLY A 51 3.08 11.40 -14.56
N THR A 52 2.23 10.37 -14.46
CA THR A 52 1.57 10.01 -13.21
C THR A 52 2.55 9.37 -12.23
N GLU A 53 2.56 9.89 -11.02
CA GLU A 53 3.29 9.34 -9.89
C GLU A 53 2.34 8.54 -8.99
N THR A 54 2.74 7.33 -8.65
CA THR A 54 1.96 6.44 -7.80
C THR A 54 2.86 5.63 -6.87
N VAL A 55 2.31 5.13 -5.78
CA VAL A 55 2.96 4.13 -4.92
C VAL A 55 2.34 2.73 -5.10
N SER A 56 1.27 2.63 -5.89
CA SER A 56 0.49 1.41 -6.13
C SER A 56 0.52 0.97 -7.59
N PHE A 57 0.13 -0.28 -7.84
CA PHE A 57 -0.01 -0.86 -9.16
C PHE A 57 -1.27 -0.40 -9.94
N ASP A 58 -2.22 0.28 -9.27
CA ASP A 58 -3.53 0.61 -9.83
C ASP A 58 -3.44 1.42 -11.14
N HIS A 59 -2.52 2.39 -11.19
CA HIS A 59 -2.32 3.20 -12.38
C HIS A 59 -1.88 2.37 -13.59
N SER A 60 -0.95 1.42 -13.42
CA SER A 60 -0.48 0.59 -14.53
C SER A 60 -1.52 -0.38 -15.08
N GLN A 61 -2.63 -0.64 -14.36
CA GLN A 61 -3.76 -1.39 -14.92
C GLN A 61 -4.65 -0.54 -15.82
N LYS A 62 -4.66 0.78 -15.63
CA LYS A 62 -5.55 1.72 -16.32
C LYS A 62 -4.85 2.51 -17.43
N CYS A 63 -3.53 2.61 -17.39
CA CYS A 63 -2.73 3.37 -18.34
C CYS A 63 -2.35 2.53 -19.57
N GLU A 64 -2.66 3.02 -20.77
CA GLU A 64 -2.29 2.36 -22.04
C GLU A 64 -0.77 2.35 -22.32
N ILE A 65 -0.03 3.30 -21.74
CA ILE A 65 1.42 3.42 -21.94
C ILE A 65 2.16 2.45 -21.01
N SER A 66 1.75 2.38 -19.74
CA SER A 66 2.18 1.47 -18.64
C SER A 66 3.70 1.25 -18.44
N ASN A 67 4.57 2.00 -19.11
CA ASN A 67 5.99 2.01 -18.83
C ASN A 67 6.24 2.78 -17.53
N THR A 68 6.75 2.07 -16.53
CA THR A 68 6.91 2.59 -15.17
C THR A 68 8.37 2.53 -14.76
N THR A 69 8.86 3.60 -14.14
CA THR A 69 10.21 3.67 -13.58
C THR A 69 10.14 3.83 -12.06
N VAL A 70 11.14 3.32 -11.36
CA VAL A 70 11.28 3.52 -9.90
C VAL A 70 12.10 4.78 -9.66
N ILE A 71 11.53 5.74 -8.95
CA ILE A 71 12.23 6.94 -8.49
C ILE A 71 12.41 6.83 -6.99
N ARG A 72 13.67 6.88 -6.52
CA ARG A 72 13.97 6.93 -5.09
C ARG A 72 14.05 8.38 -4.63
N ASN A 73 13.29 8.72 -3.59
CA ASN A 73 13.43 9.98 -2.89
C ASN A 73 14.68 9.88 -2.00
N GLY A 74 15.82 10.31 -2.55
CA GLY A 74 17.18 10.00 -2.08
C GLY A 74 17.51 10.39 -0.64
N ASN A 75 16.68 11.19 0.03
CA ASN A 75 16.94 11.67 1.38
C ASN A 75 16.25 10.84 2.48
N LYS A 76 15.41 9.85 2.12
CA LYS A 76 14.68 9.05 3.12
C LYS A 76 15.40 7.72 3.41
N PRO A 77 15.58 7.35 4.68
CA PRO A 77 16.07 6.01 5.02
C PRO A 77 15.08 4.96 4.54
N ILE A 78 15.59 3.80 4.10
CA ILE A 78 14.73 2.66 3.77
C ILE A 78 14.19 2.09 5.08
N ARG A 79 12.87 2.18 5.25
CA ARG A 79 12.18 1.58 6.39
C ARG A 79 11.70 0.17 6.05
N ARG A 80 11.62 -0.69 7.06
CA ARG A 80 11.08 -2.05 6.97
C ARG A 80 9.68 -2.09 7.56
N LEU A 81 8.93 -3.10 7.14
CA LEU A 81 7.66 -3.51 7.75
C LEU A 81 7.86 -3.92 9.21
N THR A 82 9.03 -4.46 9.56
CA THR A 82 9.38 -4.79 10.95
C THR A 82 9.62 -3.55 11.81
N ASP A 83 10.03 -2.42 11.21
CA ASP A 83 10.24 -1.16 11.92
C ASP A 83 8.93 -0.43 12.21
N LEU A 84 7.85 -0.86 11.57
CA LEU A 84 6.52 -0.39 11.87
C LEU A 84 6.04 -1.18 13.08
N ALA A 85 5.95 -0.50 14.23
CA ALA A 85 5.21 -1.04 15.36
C ALA A 85 3.86 -1.55 14.85
N VAL A 86 3.50 -2.79 15.20
CA VAL A 86 2.14 -3.28 15.02
C VAL A 86 1.26 -2.25 15.71
N ALA A 87 0.38 -1.62 14.95
CA ALA A 87 -0.35 -0.52 15.49
C ALA A 87 -1.31 -1.08 16.54
N ASP A 88 -1.04 -0.80 17.81
CA ASP A 88 -1.98 -1.04 18.91
C ASP A 88 -3.07 0.03 18.84
N VAL A 89 -3.85 -0.05 17.77
CA VAL A 89 -5.00 0.82 17.54
C VAL A 89 -6.15 0.24 18.37
N PRO A 90 -6.58 0.92 19.44
CA PRO A 90 -7.72 0.46 20.23
C PRO A 90 -9.00 0.56 19.40
N CYS A 91 -10.01 -0.22 19.78
CA CYS A 91 -11.36 -0.08 19.24
C CYS A 91 -11.89 1.36 19.42
N VAL A 92 -12.76 1.82 18.51
CA VAL A 92 -13.36 3.17 18.57
C VAL A 92 -14.35 3.33 19.72
N TYR A 93 -14.83 2.21 20.26
CA TYR A 93 -15.74 2.15 21.40
C TYR A 93 -14.91 2.10 22.69
N PRO A 94 -14.96 3.13 23.56
CA PRO A 94 -14.09 3.23 24.74
C PRO A 94 -14.17 2.04 25.72
N GLN A 95 -15.33 1.40 25.79
CA GLN A 95 -15.59 0.23 26.64
C GLN A 95 -15.10 -1.09 26.03
N CYS A 96 -14.56 -1.07 24.81
CA CYS A 96 -14.07 -2.25 24.13
C CYS A 96 -12.55 -2.31 24.20
N GLU A 97 -12.03 -3.28 24.96
CA GLU A 97 -10.60 -3.50 25.17
C GLU A 97 -9.91 -4.24 24.02
N ALA A 98 -10.58 -4.36 22.86
CA ALA A 98 -10.02 -5.04 21.71
C ALA A 98 -8.94 -4.19 21.02
N TYR A 99 -7.84 -4.85 20.66
CA TYR A 99 -6.74 -4.29 19.85
C TYR A 99 -6.54 -5.13 18.59
N PRO A 100 -7.37 -4.94 17.55
CA PRO A 100 -7.27 -5.73 16.34
C PRO A 100 -5.90 -5.54 15.66
N LYS A 101 -5.20 -6.64 15.38
CA LYS A 101 -3.80 -6.58 14.90
C LYS A 101 -3.65 -6.26 13.41
N THR A 102 -4.75 -6.22 12.66
CA THR A 102 -4.76 -5.83 11.24
C THR A 102 -5.95 -4.94 10.92
N ALA A 103 -5.86 -4.14 9.86
CA ALA A 103 -6.97 -3.30 9.41
C ALA A 103 -8.23 -4.12 9.08
N ILE A 104 -8.07 -5.34 8.54
CA ILE A 104 -9.20 -6.25 8.28
C ILE A 104 -9.77 -6.79 9.57
N ALA A 105 -8.92 -7.26 10.49
CA ALA A 105 -9.37 -7.72 11.79
C ALA A 105 -10.15 -6.60 12.51
N TYR A 106 -9.73 -5.35 12.34
CA TYR A 106 -10.40 -4.19 12.91
C TYR A 106 -11.79 -3.98 12.32
N VAL A 107 -11.92 -3.97 10.99
CA VAL A 107 -13.22 -3.83 10.32
C VAL A 107 -14.14 -4.99 10.68
N LYS A 108 -13.62 -6.22 10.68
CA LYS A 108 -14.37 -7.42 11.07
C LYS A 108 -14.84 -7.33 12.53
N HIS A 109 -13.97 -6.89 13.43
CA HIS A 109 -14.31 -6.68 14.83
C HIS A 109 -15.47 -5.68 15.00
N LEU A 110 -15.41 -4.51 14.34
CA LEU A 110 -16.50 -3.53 14.37
C LEU A 110 -17.82 -4.11 13.87
N TYR A 111 -17.77 -4.89 12.79
CA TYR A 111 -18.97 -5.49 12.22
C TYR A 111 -19.55 -6.58 13.12
N ASP A 112 -18.71 -7.49 13.61
CA ASP A 112 -19.15 -8.67 14.37
C ASP A 112 -19.62 -8.28 15.78
N HIS A 113 -18.87 -7.42 16.48
CA HIS A 113 -19.11 -7.08 17.89
C HIS A 113 -19.91 -5.79 18.12
N HIS A 114 -19.77 -4.80 17.24
CA HIS A 114 -20.43 -3.49 17.41
C HIS A 114 -21.55 -3.22 16.40
N LYS A 115 -21.77 -4.14 15.44
CA LYS A 115 -22.71 -3.97 14.33
C LYS A 115 -22.52 -2.62 13.63
N SER A 116 -21.27 -2.19 13.53
CA SER A 116 -20.89 -0.84 13.08
C SER A 116 -19.80 -0.89 12.02
N THR A 117 -19.47 0.26 11.44
CA THR A 117 -18.45 0.40 10.39
C THR A 117 -17.52 1.56 10.68
N LEU A 118 -16.34 1.60 10.05
CA LEU A 118 -15.41 2.73 10.19
C LEU A 118 -16.09 4.06 9.83
N THR A 119 -16.77 4.11 8.69
CA THR A 119 -17.47 5.31 8.21
C THR A 119 -18.58 5.77 9.17
N ALA A 120 -19.35 4.83 9.73
CA ALA A 120 -20.39 5.16 10.71
C ALA A 120 -19.83 5.78 12.00
N ASN A 121 -18.55 5.52 12.32
CA ASN A 121 -17.85 6.11 13.46
C ASN A 121 -17.01 7.33 13.06
N GLY A 122 -17.17 7.86 11.84
CA GLY A 122 -16.43 9.04 11.37
C GLY A 122 -14.93 8.79 11.24
N VAL A 123 -14.49 7.55 10.98
CA VAL A 123 -13.06 7.20 10.86
C VAL A 123 -12.75 6.39 9.61
N TYR A 124 -11.47 6.33 9.24
CA TYR A 124 -10.93 5.37 8.30
C TYR A 124 -9.55 4.87 8.78
N LEU A 125 -9.13 3.70 8.29
CA LEU A 125 -7.79 3.18 8.56
C LEU A 125 -6.88 3.43 7.36
N LYS A 126 -5.65 3.86 7.58
CA LYS A 126 -4.65 4.07 6.52
C LYS A 126 -3.56 3.01 6.64
N CYS A 127 -3.46 2.06 5.70
CA CYS A 127 -2.34 1.09 5.64
C CYS A 127 -1.04 1.86 5.33
N SER A 128 0.09 1.36 5.82
CA SER A 128 1.43 1.94 5.59
C SER A 128 1.80 2.06 4.11
N CYS A 129 1.19 1.25 3.24
CA CYS A 129 1.31 1.34 1.79
C CYS A 129 0.58 2.56 1.18
N GLY A 130 -0.17 3.32 1.99
CA GLY A 130 -0.93 4.51 1.59
C GLY A 130 -2.42 4.28 1.37
N LEU A 131 -2.91 3.03 1.34
CA LEU A 131 -4.32 2.76 1.09
C LEU A 131 -5.21 3.21 2.26
N LYS A 132 -6.29 3.92 1.94
CA LYS A 132 -7.38 4.24 2.87
C LYS A 132 -8.43 3.13 2.86
N VAL A 133 -8.64 2.49 4.00
CA VAL A 133 -9.64 1.44 4.24
C VAL A 133 -10.85 2.08 4.92
N ARG A 134 -11.98 2.09 4.22
CA ARG A 134 -13.29 2.58 4.73
C ARG A 134 -14.30 1.45 4.97
N HIS A 135 -14.18 0.35 4.24
CA HIS A 135 -15.11 -0.80 4.28
C HIS A 135 -14.37 -2.14 4.25
N ALA A 136 -15.11 -3.23 4.55
CA ALA A 136 -14.62 -4.61 4.59
C ALA A 136 -14.21 -5.18 3.22
N THR A 137 -14.57 -4.52 2.12
CA THR A 137 -14.27 -4.96 0.74
C THR A 137 -12.76 -4.96 0.42
N HIS A 138 -11.90 -4.49 1.31
CA HIS A 138 -10.45 -4.44 1.14
C HIS A 138 -9.71 -5.76 1.40
N TYR A 139 -10.39 -6.92 1.37
CA TYR A 139 -9.76 -8.25 1.41
C TYR A 139 -8.66 -8.43 0.36
N VAL A 140 -8.84 -7.85 -0.83
CA VAL A 140 -7.85 -7.89 -1.92
C VAL A 140 -6.54 -7.24 -1.48
N HIS A 141 -6.64 -6.11 -0.78
CA HIS A 141 -5.48 -5.34 -0.37
C HIS A 141 -4.67 -5.99 0.76
N HIS A 142 -5.31 -6.73 1.67
CA HIS A 142 -4.60 -7.44 2.74
C HIS A 142 -3.63 -8.50 2.20
N LYS A 143 -3.96 -9.15 1.07
CA LYS A 143 -3.01 -10.04 0.38
C LYS A 143 -1.77 -9.29 -0.12
N GLU A 144 -1.87 -7.98 -0.32
CA GLU A 144 -0.79 -7.14 -0.81
C GLU A 144 0.00 -6.52 0.36
N CYS A 145 -0.63 -5.87 1.35
CA CYS A 145 0.09 -5.17 2.43
C CYS A 145 0.20 -5.96 3.76
N ASP A 146 -0.31 -7.19 3.85
CA ASP A 146 -0.51 -7.97 5.10
C ASP A 146 -1.42 -7.25 6.12
N GLY A 147 -1.82 -6.00 5.87
CA GLY A 147 -2.76 -5.21 6.67
C GLY A 147 -2.33 -4.96 8.11
N ARG A 148 -1.12 -5.36 8.53
CA ARG A 148 -0.64 -5.33 9.93
C ARG A 148 -0.25 -3.94 10.41
N THR A 149 0.08 -3.05 9.48
CA THR A 149 0.59 -1.73 9.79
C THR A 149 -0.38 -0.69 9.26
N TYR A 150 -1.20 -0.15 10.16
CA TYR A 150 -2.24 0.81 9.81
C TYR A 150 -2.39 1.88 10.89
N THR A 151 -2.93 3.02 10.53
CA THR A 151 -3.22 4.12 11.47
C THR A 151 -4.67 4.53 11.33
N MET A 152 -5.31 4.99 12.41
CA MET A 152 -6.68 5.49 12.35
C MET A 152 -6.69 7.00 12.12
N HIS A 153 -7.59 7.45 11.27
CA HIS A 153 -7.77 8.86 10.91
C HIS A 153 -9.26 9.21 10.99
N ARG A 154 -9.57 10.46 11.36
CA ARG A 154 -10.93 11.00 11.31
C ARG A 154 -11.32 11.31 9.86
N LEU A 155 -12.61 11.21 9.56
CA LEU A 155 -13.16 11.58 8.26
C LEU A 155 -13.42 13.09 8.11
N ASP A 156 -13.26 13.87 9.19
CA ASP A 156 -13.43 15.32 9.18
C ASP A 156 -12.27 16.00 8.41
N GLY A 157 -12.57 16.56 7.23
CA GLY A 157 -11.67 17.47 6.50
C GLY A 157 -11.00 16.95 5.22
N GLU A 158 -11.69 16.20 4.36
CA GLU A 158 -11.35 16.11 2.92
C GLU A 158 -12.22 17.06 2.09
#